data_AF-A0A533VQ55-F1
#
_entry.id   AF-A0A533VQ55-F1
#
_cell.length_a   1.000
_cell.length_b   1.000
_cell.length_c   1.000
_cell.angle_alpha   90.00
_cell.angle_beta   90.00
_cell.angle_gamma   90.00
#
_symmetry.space_group_name_H-M   'P 1'
#
loop_
_entity.id
_entity.type
_entity.pdbx_description
1 polymer ?
#
loop_
_entity_poly.entity_id
_entity_poly.type
_entity_poly.pdbx_seq_one_letter_code
_entity_poly.pdbx_strand_id
1 'polypeptide(L)'
;MFLEYIKNVTKKTQLKVMLGDGTISDQESFDPSLLRQLLDGILRNLPDWKSDGVLATTDQDLRRSFIKLETKDDNYLLSCHMSLQYHALLFYKLDHRVIEIQKELSEITDKIKELQGQSAPQSDEVIQEVLRQKGFENVDQQKLFEVLFEHDDLTEELVKSLSSTQSEISNLTKKRDDLFKELDNMLIEIYHTTPVLIDETRMIAAEEGCLCNFNLEYTKNNLRDGNINLTRISNAVKHNLLKRMDDIIEVLKI
;
A
#
# COMPACT_ATOMS: atom_id res chain seq x y z
N MET A 1 1.47 -12.59 -28.46
CA MET A 1 0.07 -12.90 -28.13
C MET A 1 -0.27 -12.43 -26.74
N PHE A 2 0.25 -13.04 -25.66
CA PHE A 2 -0.03 -12.60 -24.28
C PHE A 2 0.12 -11.09 -24.04
N LEU A 3 1.21 -10.48 -24.53
CA LEU A 3 1.44 -9.04 -24.49
C LEU A 3 0.28 -8.21 -25.08
N GLU A 4 -0.34 -8.66 -26.17
CA GLU A 4 -1.45 -7.96 -26.81
C GLU A 4 -2.73 -8.03 -25.98
N TYR A 5 -3.00 -9.16 -25.30
CA TYR A 5 -4.11 -9.25 -24.36
C TYR A 5 -3.89 -8.32 -23.17
N ILE A 6 -2.67 -8.31 -22.62
CA ILE A 6 -2.30 -7.39 -21.54
C ILE A 6 -2.55 -5.95 -21.99
N LYS A 7 -2.02 -5.52 -23.15
CA LYS A 7 -2.28 -4.19 -23.70
C LYS A 7 -3.78 -3.87 -23.81
N ASN A 8 -4.61 -4.85 -24.17
CA ASN A 8 -6.04 -4.66 -24.31
C ASN A 8 -6.75 -4.50 -22.95
N VAL A 9 -6.45 -5.34 -21.96
CA VAL A 9 -7.08 -5.27 -20.63
C VAL A 9 -6.51 -4.14 -19.76
N THR A 10 -5.30 -3.66 -20.07
CA THR A 10 -4.69 -2.50 -19.42
C THR A 10 -4.91 -1.20 -20.19
N LYS A 11 -5.92 -1.14 -21.07
CA LYS A 11 -6.31 0.12 -21.71
C LYS A 11 -6.74 1.10 -20.63
N LYS A 12 -6.07 2.24 -20.61
CA LYS A 12 -6.33 3.27 -19.62
C LYS A 12 -7.56 4.08 -19.99
N THR A 13 -8.30 4.47 -18.96
CA THR A 13 -9.43 5.38 -19.04
C THR A 13 -9.11 6.61 -18.21
N GLN A 14 -9.56 7.75 -18.70
CA GLN A 14 -9.41 9.04 -18.04
C GLN A 14 -10.38 9.13 -16.88
N LEU A 15 -9.88 9.52 -15.71
CA LEU A 15 -10.68 9.74 -14.52
C LEU A 15 -10.17 10.95 -13.74
N LYS A 16 -11.09 11.62 -13.07
CA LYS A 16 -10.76 12.76 -12.23
C LYS A 16 -10.59 12.31 -10.79
N VAL A 17 -9.53 12.79 -10.17
CA VAL A 17 -9.19 12.52 -8.77
C VAL A 17 -8.88 13.82 -8.05
N MET A 18 -8.82 13.76 -6.73
CA MET A 18 -8.47 14.89 -5.89
C MET A 18 -7.08 14.69 -5.26
N LEU A 19 -6.27 15.74 -5.27
CA LEU A 19 -4.99 15.80 -4.57
C LEU A 19 -5.18 16.17 -3.09
N GLY A 20 -4.13 16.02 -2.29
CA GLY A 20 -4.16 16.34 -0.86
C GLY A 20 -4.30 17.82 -0.50
N ASP A 21 -4.38 18.71 -1.48
CA ASP A 21 -4.68 20.14 -1.32
C ASP A 21 -6.08 20.51 -1.84
N GLY A 22 -6.89 19.51 -2.25
CA GLY A 22 -8.23 19.72 -2.79
C GLY A 22 -8.26 20.00 -4.30
N THR A 23 -7.11 20.09 -4.96
CA THR A 23 -7.04 20.33 -6.41
C THR A 23 -7.53 19.09 -7.17
N ILE A 24 -8.35 19.32 -8.21
CA ILE A 24 -8.80 18.26 -9.11
C ILE A 24 -7.72 18.02 -10.18
N SER A 25 -7.33 16.75 -10.36
CA SER A 25 -6.36 16.31 -11.36
C SER A 25 -6.98 15.26 -12.28
N ASP A 26 -6.69 15.35 -13.58
CA ASP A 26 -6.98 14.29 -14.54
C ASP A 26 -5.88 13.22 -14.46
N GLN A 27 -6.28 11.98 -14.25
CA GLN A 27 -5.40 10.81 -14.18
C GLN A 27 -5.89 9.74 -15.16
N GLU A 28 -5.03 8.76 -15.40
CA GLU A 28 -5.34 7.60 -16.23
C GLU A 28 -5.18 6.32 -15.42
N SER A 29 -6.19 5.44 -15.45
CA SER A 29 -6.12 4.13 -14.80
C SER A 29 -6.70 3.06 -15.71
N PHE A 30 -6.21 1.82 -15.55
CA PHE A 30 -6.89 0.63 -16.06
C PHE A 30 -7.65 -0.07 -14.92
N ASP A 31 -8.49 -1.04 -15.27
CA ASP A 31 -9.24 -1.87 -14.32
C ASP A 31 -8.54 -3.24 -14.12
N PRO A 32 -7.94 -3.51 -12.93
CA PRO A 32 -7.34 -4.81 -12.63
C PRO A 32 -8.32 -5.98 -12.65
N SER A 33 -9.63 -5.73 -12.54
CA SER A 33 -10.64 -6.78 -12.64
C SER A 33 -10.62 -7.45 -14.02
N LEU A 34 -10.35 -6.68 -15.09
CA LEU A 34 -10.25 -7.19 -16.46
C LEU A 34 -9.04 -8.11 -16.63
N LEU A 35 -7.92 -7.79 -15.98
CA LEU A 35 -6.74 -8.66 -15.92
C LEU A 35 -7.07 -9.97 -15.21
N ARG A 36 -7.75 -9.91 -14.07
CA ARG A 36 -8.16 -11.11 -13.34
C ARG A 36 -9.07 -12.00 -14.19
N GLN A 37 -10.05 -11.39 -14.87
CA GLN A 37 -10.95 -12.10 -15.78
C GLN A 37 -10.19 -12.75 -16.96
N LEU A 38 -9.18 -12.06 -17.52
CA LEU A 38 -8.32 -12.62 -18.57
C LEU A 38 -7.59 -13.87 -18.07
N LEU A 39 -6.92 -13.77 -16.91
CA LEU A 39 -6.17 -14.89 -16.34
C LEU A 39 -7.08 -16.07 -15.98
N ASP A 40 -8.23 -15.80 -15.35
CA ASP A 40 -9.26 -16.82 -15.07
C ASP A 40 -9.81 -17.45 -16.37
N GLY A 41 -9.93 -16.67 -17.45
CA GLY A 41 -10.27 -17.16 -18.78
C GLY A 41 -9.25 -18.15 -19.32
N ILE A 42 -7.96 -17.83 -19.21
CA ILE A 42 -6.87 -18.72 -19.63
C ILE A 42 -6.93 -20.04 -18.85
N LEU A 43 -7.09 -19.98 -17.52
CA LEU A 43 -7.16 -21.18 -16.67
C LEU A 43 -8.33 -22.10 -17.04
N ARG A 44 -9.53 -21.54 -17.28
CA ARG A 44 -10.72 -22.33 -17.64
C ARG A 44 -10.56 -23.09 -18.95
N ASN A 45 -9.76 -22.55 -19.88
CA ASN A 45 -9.50 -23.18 -21.17
C ASN A 45 -8.30 -24.16 -21.13
N LEU A 46 -7.67 -24.35 -19.97
CA LEU A 46 -6.54 -25.28 -19.76
C LEU A 46 -6.81 -26.27 -18.61
N PRO A 47 -7.88 -27.08 -18.67
CA PRO A 47 -8.28 -27.95 -17.57
C PRO A 47 -7.28 -29.07 -17.24
N ASP A 48 -6.43 -29.44 -18.22
CA ASP A 48 -5.38 -30.46 -18.06
C ASP A 48 -4.11 -29.93 -17.38
N TRP A 49 -4.05 -28.61 -17.11
CA TRP A 49 -2.95 -27.99 -16.40
C TRP A 49 -3.32 -27.81 -14.92
N LYS A 50 -2.42 -28.23 -14.04
CA LYS A 50 -2.57 -27.96 -12.61
C LYS A 50 -2.27 -26.49 -12.33
N SER A 51 -3.11 -25.84 -11.55
CA SER A 51 -2.97 -24.44 -11.16
C SER A 51 -3.52 -24.20 -9.76
N ASP A 52 -2.97 -23.20 -9.08
CA ASP A 52 -3.49 -22.70 -7.80
C ASP A 52 -4.51 -21.54 -8.00
N GLY A 53 -4.89 -21.26 -9.26
CA GLY A 53 -5.76 -20.15 -9.61
C GLY A 53 -5.00 -18.85 -9.87
N VAL A 54 -5.76 -17.74 -9.97
CA VAL A 54 -5.18 -16.40 -10.08
C VAL A 54 -4.69 -15.93 -8.71
N LEU A 55 -3.40 -15.65 -8.62
CA LEU A 55 -2.73 -15.18 -7.43
C LEU A 55 -2.40 -13.70 -7.56
N ALA A 56 -2.33 -13.00 -6.42
CA ALA A 56 -1.93 -11.60 -6.37
C ALA A 56 -0.97 -11.34 -5.20
N THR A 57 -0.04 -10.43 -5.38
CA THR A 57 0.83 -9.92 -4.30
C THR A 57 0.76 -8.40 -4.23
N THR A 58 1.02 -7.86 -3.05
CA THR A 58 0.99 -6.44 -2.75
C THR A 58 2.22 -6.10 -1.93
N ASP A 59 3.05 -5.18 -2.43
CA ASP A 59 4.22 -4.66 -1.74
C ASP A 59 4.28 -3.15 -1.93
N GLN A 60 4.01 -2.39 -0.88
CA GLN A 60 3.87 -0.92 -0.92
C GLN A 60 2.91 -0.44 -2.02
N ASP A 61 3.41 0.19 -3.07
CA ASP A 61 2.67 0.64 -4.26
C ASP A 61 2.75 -0.37 -5.42
N LEU A 62 3.61 -1.38 -5.35
CA LEU A 62 3.72 -2.43 -6.35
C LEU A 62 2.62 -3.48 -6.17
N ARG A 63 1.99 -3.84 -7.27
CA ARG A 63 0.99 -4.91 -7.37
C ARG A 63 1.45 -5.92 -8.42
N ARG A 64 1.17 -7.18 -8.17
CA ARG A 64 1.38 -8.26 -9.15
C ARG A 64 0.17 -9.17 -9.18
N SER A 65 -0.31 -9.48 -10.37
CA SER A 65 -1.33 -10.50 -10.60
C SER A 65 -0.79 -11.53 -11.58
N PHE A 66 -0.88 -12.81 -11.22
CA PHE A 66 -0.23 -13.87 -11.97
C PHE A 66 -0.93 -15.23 -11.84
N ILE A 67 -0.64 -16.11 -12.79
CA ILE A 67 -1.00 -17.53 -12.76
C ILE A 67 0.25 -18.37 -12.92
N LYS A 68 0.26 -19.52 -12.25
CA LYS A 68 1.24 -20.59 -12.47
C LYS A 68 0.48 -21.83 -12.89
N LEU A 69 0.97 -22.43 -13.96
CA LEU A 69 0.42 -23.63 -14.58
C LEU A 69 1.53 -24.68 -14.59
N GLU A 70 1.23 -25.90 -14.20
CA GLU A 70 2.15 -27.03 -14.30
C GLU A 70 1.47 -28.26 -14.92
N THR A 71 2.18 -28.95 -15.80
CA THR A 71 1.77 -30.25 -16.33
C THR A 71 2.99 -31.17 -16.42
N LYS A 72 2.75 -32.48 -16.31
CA LYS A 72 3.81 -33.48 -16.24
C LYS A 72 3.62 -34.54 -17.30
N ASP A 73 4.71 -34.89 -17.98
CA ASP A 73 4.79 -36.07 -18.83
C ASP A 73 6.03 -36.89 -18.48
N ASP A 74 5.82 -38.16 -18.13
CA ASP A 74 6.84 -39.04 -17.54
C ASP A 74 7.60 -38.35 -16.38
N ASN A 75 8.91 -38.12 -16.52
CA ASN A 75 9.74 -37.46 -15.52
C ASN A 75 9.98 -35.98 -15.82
N TYR A 76 9.21 -35.37 -16.72
CA TYR A 76 9.38 -33.97 -17.13
C TYR A 76 8.19 -33.13 -16.69
N LEU A 77 8.47 -32.05 -15.97
CA LEU A 77 7.51 -31.07 -15.51
C LEU A 77 7.65 -29.83 -16.39
N LEU A 78 6.61 -29.51 -17.15
CA LEU A 78 6.50 -28.25 -17.88
C LEU A 78 5.68 -27.29 -17.05
N SER A 79 6.21 -26.09 -16.84
CA SER A 79 5.53 -25.02 -16.12
C SER A 79 5.45 -23.76 -16.95
N CYS A 80 4.36 -23.02 -16.79
CA CYS A 80 4.14 -21.73 -17.41
C CYS A 80 3.80 -20.71 -16.33
N HIS A 81 4.45 -19.55 -16.38
CA HIS A 81 4.22 -18.43 -15.48
C HIS A 81 3.82 -17.21 -16.31
N MET A 82 2.60 -16.74 -16.12
CA MET A 82 2.08 -15.52 -16.75
C MET A 82 1.75 -14.50 -15.67
N SER A 83 2.26 -13.28 -15.79
CA SER A 83 2.20 -12.27 -14.75
C SER A 83 2.13 -10.86 -15.33
N LEU A 84 1.44 -9.95 -14.64
CA LEU A 84 1.54 -8.50 -14.83
C LEU A 84 1.95 -7.87 -13.50
N GLN A 85 2.95 -6.99 -13.57
CA GLN A 85 3.42 -6.13 -12.50
C GLN A 85 3.11 -4.66 -12.83
N TYR A 86 2.51 -3.95 -11.88
CA TYR A 86 1.98 -2.60 -12.06
C TYR A 86 1.99 -1.81 -10.75
N HIS A 87 2.00 -0.48 -10.82
CA HIS A 87 1.94 0.40 -9.66
C HIS A 87 0.51 0.83 -9.33
N ALA A 88 0.23 1.03 -8.04
CA ALA A 88 -1.00 1.57 -7.49
C ALA A 88 -0.66 2.85 -6.71
N LEU A 89 -1.07 3.99 -7.25
CA LEU A 89 -0.89 5.30 -6.62
C LEU A 89 -2.16 5.72 -5.88
N LEU A 90 -2.01 6.34 -4.72
CA LEU A 90 -3.14 6.75 -3.88
C LEU A 90 -3.52 8.21 -4.17
N PHE A 91 -4.81 8.43 -4.40
CA PHE A 91 -5.41 9.75 -4.55
C PHE A 91 -6.70 9.82 -3.75
N TYR A 92 -7.23 11.02 -3.49
CA TYR A 92 -8.56 11.14 -2.89
C TYR A 92 -9.65 11.02 -3.95
N LYS A 93 -10.77 10.39 -3.57
CA LYS A 93 -12.01 10.48 -4.35
C LYS A 93 -12.47 11.93 -4.48
N LEU A 94 -13.19 12.25 -5.56
CA LEU A 94 -13.83 13.56 -5.71
C LEU A 94 -14.98 13.71 -4.72
N ASP A 95 -14.68 14.27 -3.56
CA ASP A 95 -15.65 14.43 -2.49
C ASP A 95 -15.35 15.73 -1.71
N HIS A 96 -16.36 16.58 -1.57
CA HIS A 96 -16.24 17.86 -0.88
C HIS A 96 -15.75 17.70 0.56
N ARG A 97 -16.07 16.55 1.18
CA ARG A 97 -15.65 16.25 2.55
C ARG A 97 -14.12 16.25 2.72
N VAL A 98 -13.36 15.91 1.67
CA VAL A 98 -11.88 15.98 1.70
C VAL A 98 -11.40 17.41 1.98
N ILE A 99 -12.02 18.40 1.32
CA ILE A 99 -11.67 19.82 1.46
C ILE A 99 -12.06 20.34 2.85
N GLU A 100 -13.23 19.93 3.34
CA GLU A 100 -13.69 20.28 4.69
C GLU A 100 -12.73 19.75 5.75
N ILE A 101 -12.34 18.47 5.67
CA ILE A 101 -11.40 17.87 6.62
C ILE A 101 -10.06 18.60 6.58
N GLN A 102 -9.53 18.92 5.39
CA GLN A 102 -8.27 19.67 5.28
C GLN A 102 -8.36 21.04 5.95
N LYS A 103 -9.49 21.75 5.81
CA LYS A 103 -9.72 23.02 6.49
C LYS A 103 -9.80 22.83 8.01
N GLU A 104 -10.56 21.83 8.49
CA GLU A 104 -10.64 21.50 9.92
C GLU A 104 -9.27 21.16 10.50
N LEU A 105 -8.44 20.40 9.78
CA LEU A 105 -7.08 20.05 10.19
C LEU A 105 -6.17 21.29 10.28
N SER A 106 -6.30 22.24 9.35
CA SER A 106 -5.58 23.52 9.41
C SER A 106 -5.99 24.32 10.64
N GLU A 107 -7.29 24.47 10.88
CA GLU A 107 -7.83 25.20 12.04
C GLU A 107 -7.40 24.55 13.37
N ILE A 108 -7.41 23.22 13.45
CA ILE A 108 -6.92 22.48 14.62
C ILE A 108 -5.43 22.72 14.82
N THR A 109 -4.64 22.69 13.75
CA THR A 109 -3.19 22.91 13.82
C THR A 109 -2.87 24.32 14.30
N ASP A 110 -3.58 25.32 13.80
CA ASP A 110 -3.39 26.72 14.21
C ASP A 110 -3.82 26.93 15.67
N LYS A 111 -4.94 26.34 16.10
CA LYS A 111 -5.37 26.38 17.51
C LYS A 111 -4.37 25.70 18.44
N ILE A 112 -3.81 24.55 18.06
CA ILE A 112 -2.78 23.88 18.87
C ILE A 112 -1.54 24.79 18.99
N LYS A 113 -1.09 25.42 17.90
CA LYS A 113 0.03 26.37 17.94
C LYS A 113 -0.26 27.57 18.82
N GLU A 114 -1.47 28.12 18.73
CA GLU A 114 -1.90 29.25 19.56
C GLU A 114 -1.91 28.87 21.05
N LEU A 115 -2.53 27.74 21.41
CA LEU A 115 -2.56 27.25 22.79
C LEU A 115 -1.15 26.96 23.31
N GLN A 116 -0.28 26.38 22.51
CA GLN A 116 1.13 26.16 22.88
C GLN A 116 1.89 27.48 23.06
N GLY A 117 1.70 28.45 22.17
CA GLY A 117 2.32 29.77 22.27
C GLY A 117 1.83 30.60 23.45
N GLN A 118 0.54 30.50 23.80
CA GLN A 118 -0.05 31.14 24.98
C GLN A 118 0.33 30.43 26.29
N SER A 119 0.52 29.11 26.25
CA SER A 119 0.81 28.32 27.45
C SER A 119 2.14 28.67 28.12
N ALA A 120 3.18 29.08 27.40
CA ALA A 120 4.48 29.43 27.98
C ALA A 120 4.45 30.69 28.87
N PRO A 121 3.93 31.85 28.42
CA PRO A 121 3.80 33.03 29.27
C PRO A 121 2.70 32.88 30.33
N GLN A 122 1.58 32.20 30.01
CA GLN A 122 0.51 31.98 30.99
C GLN A 122 0.90 30.99 32.08
N SER A 123 1.71 29.96 31.79
CA SER A 123 2.20 29.06 32.84
C SER A 123 3.10 29.79 33.81
N ASP A 124 3.95 30.70 33.32
CA ASP A 124 4.82 31.50 34.19
C ASP A 124 4.01 32.48 35.05
N GLU A 125 3.00 33.13 34.49
CA GLU A 125 2.08 34.01 35.24
C GLU A 125 1.23 33.24 36.26
N VAL A 126 0.69 32.07 35.89
CA VAL A 126 -0.10 31.21 36.79
C VAL A 126 0.78 30.67 37.93
N ILE A 127 2.02 30.27 37.64
CA ILE A 127 2.99 29.86 38.65
C ILE A 127 3.26 31.02 39.61
N GLN A 128 3.53 32.22 39.11
CA GLN A 128 3.76 33.40 39.96
C GLN A 128 2.54 33.78 40.80
N GLU A 129 1.34 33.71 40.24
CA GLU A 129 0.11 34.06 40.95
C GLU A 129 -0.20 33.07 42.08
N VAL A 130 -0.11 31.77 41.82
CA VAL A 130 -0.33 30.73 42.84
C VAL A 130 0.70 30.82 43.96
N LEU A 131 1.97 31.07 43.62
CA LEU A 131 3.03 31.30 44.61
C LEU A 131 2.75 32.54 45.45
N ARG A 132 2.37 33.66 44.83
CA ARG A 132 2.03 34.91 45.53
C ARG A 132 0.84 34.74 46.48
N GLN A 133 -0.23 34.05 46.04
CA GLN A 133 -1.41 33.80 46.87
C GLN A 133 -1.11 32.95 48.11
N LYS A 134 -0.11 32.07 48.03
CA LYS A 134 0.36 31.22 49.14
C LYS A 134 1.45 31.88 49.99
N GLY A 135 1.80 33.13 49.70
CA GLY A 135 2.76 33.93 50.48
C GLY A 135 4.22 33.78 50.03
N PHE A 136 4.46 33.16 48.88
CA PHE A 136 5.79 32.96 48.29
C PHE A 136 6.07 34.04 47.24
N GLU A 137 6.56 35.21 47.66
CA GLU A 137 7.00 36.28 46.74
C GLU A 137 8.51 36.16 46.45
N ASN A 138 8.90 36.38 45.19
CA ASN A 138 10.30 36.41 44.73
C ASN A 138 11.10 35.11 44.97
N VAL A 139 10.47 33.95 44.78
CA VAL A 139 11.15 32.65 44.82
C VAL A 139 12.04 32.51 43.58
N ASP A 140 13.34 32.33 43.78
CA ASP A 140 14.26 32.03 42.68
C ASP A 140 14.02 30.60 42.13
N GLN A 141 14.48 30.33 40.91
CA GLN A 141 14.27 29.02 40.26
C GLN A 141 14.81 27.83 41.06
N GLN A 142 15.78 28.04 41.96
CA GLN A 142 16.42 26.99 42.75
C GLN A 142 15.58 26.63 43.98
N LYS A 143 15.01 27.63 44.64
CA LYS A 143 14.04 27.45 45.75
C LYS A 143 12.66 27.02 45.28
N LEU A 144 12.31 27.29 44.02
CA LEU A 144 11.03 26.90 43.43
C LEU A 144 10.81 25.39 43.53
N PHE A 145 11.83 24.60 43.22
CA PHE A 145 11.77 23.15 43.30
C PHE A 145 11.60 22.64 44.73
N GLU A 146 12.27 23.28 45.71
CA GLU A 146 12.13 22.94 47.12
C GLU A 146 10.70 23.25 47.62
N VAL A 147 10.17 24.43 47.29
CA VAL A 147 8.80 24.84 47.66
C VAL A 147 7.75 23.93 47.04
N LEU A 148 7.87 23.57 45.75
CA LEU A 148 6.94 22.65 45.08
C LEU A 148 7.04 21.21 45.61
N PHE A 149 8.21 20.80 46.09
CA PHE A 149 8.42 19.46 46.67
C PHE A 149 7.93 19.36 48.13
N GLU A 150 8.01 20.46 48.89
CA GLU A 150 7.56 20.51 50.29
C GLU A 150 6.05 20.80 50.42
N HIS A 151 5.43 21.39 49.40
CA HIS A 151 4.02 21.77 49.39
C HIS A 151 3.21 21.05 48.31
N ASP A 152 2.77 19.83 48.62
CA ASP A 152 1.93 18.99 47.75
C ASP A 152 0.61 19.68 47.33
N ASP A 153 0.03 20.50 48.21
CA ASP A 153 -1.20 21.26 47.94
C ASP A 153 -1.02 22.32 46.84
N LEU A 154 0.15 22.96 46.84
CA LEU A 154 0.55 23.98 45.88
C LEU A 154 0.81 23.35 44.51
N THR A 155 1.42 22.16 44.51
CA THR A 155 1.65 21.35 43.31
C THR A 155 0.34 20.83 42.72
N GLU A 156 -0.60 20.34 43.52
CA GLU A 156 -1.93 19.94 43.04
C GLU A 156 -2.70 21.11 42.42
N GLU A 157 -2.65 22.30 43.02
CA GLU A 157 -3.32 23.50 42.53
C GLU A 157 -2.72 24.01 41.21
N LEU A 158 -1.39 23.94 41.06
CA LEU A 158 -0.67 24.23 39.81
C LEU A 158 -0.98 23.22 38.71
N VAL A 159 -0.96 21.92 39.02
CA VAL A 159 -1.33 20.88 38.06
C VAL A 159 -2.77 21.07 37.61
N LYS A 160 -3.70 21.39 38.51
CA LYS A 160 -5.11 21.60 38.18
C LYS A 160 -5.33 22.83 37.30
N SER A 161 -4.64 23.93 37.59
CA SER A 161 -4.73 25.17 36.80
C SER A 161 -4.09 25.02 35.41
N LEU A 162 -2.97 24.30 35.30
CA LEU A 162 -2.28 24.02 34.02
C LEU A 162 -2.92 22.86 33.21
N SER A 163 -3.71 21.99 33.85
CA SER A 163 -4.31 20.81 33.20
C SER A 163 -5.37 21.13 32.15
N SER A 164 -6.02 22.30 32.25
CA SER A 164 -7.12 22.70 31.36
C SER A 164 -6.66 22.88 29.90
N THR A 165 -5.57 23.62 29.70
CA THR A 165 -4.93 23.82 28.38
C THR A 165 -4.38 22.52 27.80
N GLN A 166 -3.77 21.66 28.64
CA GLN A 166 -3.29 20.35 28.20
C GLN A 166 -4.43 19.41 27.79
N SER A 167 -5.55 19.43 28.51
CA SER A 167 -6.76 18.68 28.16
C SER A 167 -7.32 19.12 26.80
N GLU A 168 -7.35 20.41 26.52
CA GLU A 168 -7.83 20.94 25.23
C GLU A 168 -6.93 20.53 24.07
N ILE A 169 -5.60 20.65 24.21
CA ILE A 169 -4.63 20.17 23.21
C ILE A 169 -4.79 18.66 22.96
N SER A 170 -5.00 17.86 24.02
CA SER A 170 -5.24 16.43 23.90
C SER A 170 -6.51 16.11 23.11
N ASN A 171 -7.61 16.81 23.37
CA ASN A 171 -8.87 16.64 22.64
C ASN A 171 -8.75 17.04 21.17
N LEU A 172 -8.08 18.16 20.88
CA LEU A 172 -7.79 18.60 19.51
C LEU A 172 -6.91 17.59 18.76
N THR A 173 -5.93 17.01 19.44
CA THR A 173 -5.05 15.97 18.88
C THR A 173 -5.83 14.70 18.54
N LYS A 174 -6.75 14.26 19.41
CA LYS A 174 -7.64 13.13 19.11
C LYS A 174 -8.53 13.40 17.90
N LYS A 175 -9.15 14.59 17.85
CA LYS A 175 -9.98 14.99 16.71
C LYS A 175 -9.17 15.00 15.41
N ARG A 176 -7.93 15.51 15.44
CA ARG A 176 -7.00 15.48 14.30
C ARG A 176 -6.74 14.05 13.82
N ASP A 177 -6.45 13.13 14.74
CA ASP A 177 -6.14 11.75 14.39
C ASP A 177 -7.36 11.02 13.80
N ASP A 178 -8.56 11.31 14.29
CA ASP A 178 -9.80 10.77 13.72
C ASP A 178 -10.11 11.33 12.33
N LEU A 179 -9.83 12.61 12.09
CA LEU A 179 -9.94 13.22 10.77
C LEU A 179 -8.93 12.62 9.77
N PHE A 180 -7.70 12.29 10.19
CA PHE A 180 -6.75 11.59 9.33
C PHE A 180 -7.25 10.19 8.93
N LYS A 181 -7.82 9.43 9.87
CA LYS A 181 -8.45 8.14 9.54
C LYS A 181 -9.62 8.31 8.58
N GLU A 182 -10.39 9.38 8.72
CA GLU A 182 -11.48 9.69 7.79
C GLU A 182 -10.92 9.93 6.39
N LEU A 183 -9.85 10.72 6.24
CA LEU A 183 -9.15 10.92 4.97
C LEU A 183 -8.61 9.60 4.39
N ASP A 184 -7.97 8.76 5.19
CA ASP A 184 -7.42 7.47 4.72
C ASP A 184 -8.51 6.60 4.06
N ASN A 185 -9.74 6.62 4.61
CA ASN A 185 -10.89 5.90 4.04
C ASN A 185 -11.44 6.52 2.75
N MET A 186 -11.00 7.71 2.38
CA MET A 186 -11.37 8.41 1.15
C MET A 186 -10.33 8.22 0.03
N LEU A 187 -9.24 7.50 0.30
CA LEU A 187 -8.24 7.19 -0.71
C LEU A 187 -8.76 6.14 -1.70
N ILE A 188 -8.39 6.33 -2.97
CA ILE A 188 -8.62 5.43 -4.08
C ILE A 188 -7.29 5.11 -4.76
N GLU A 189 -7.18 3.89 -5.26
CA GLU A 189 -6.01 3.45 -6.02
C GLU A 189 -6.19 3.77 -7.51
N ILE A 190 -5.14 4.33 -8.10
CA ILE A 190 -5.01 4.60 -9.53
C ILE A 190 -3.89 3.72 -10.08
N TYR A 191 -4.24 2.83 -10.99
CA TYR A 191 -3.36 1.77 -11.45
C TYR A 191 -2.63 2.16 -12.73
N HIS A 192 -1.30 2.07 -12.68
CA HIS A 192 -0.40 2.41 -13.76
C HIS A 192 0.43 1.20 -14.14
N THR A 193 0.61 1.01 -15.44
CA THR A 193 1.53 0.01 -15.97
C THR A 193 2.02 0.42 -17.34
N THR A 194 3.16 -0.13 -17.70
CA THR A 194 3.68 -0.13 -19.06
C THR A 194 3.59 -1.55 -19.61
N PRO A 195 2.70 -1.84 -20.58
CA PRO A 195 2.50 -3.20 -21.08
C PRO A 195 3.64 -3.57 -22.04
N VAL A 196 4.78 -3.94 -21.46
CA VAL A 196 5.98 -4.48 -22.13
C VAL A 196 6.29 -5.86 -21.59
N LEU A 197 6.89 -6.73 -22.42
CA LEU A 197 7.41 -8.00 -21.94
C LEU A 197 8.72 -7.76 -21.17
N ILE A 198 8.81 -8.33 -19.99
CA ILE A 198 10.00 -8.32 -19.14
C ILE A 198 10.40 -9.76 -18.80
N ASP A 199 11.67 -9.96 -18.45
CA ASP A 199 12.16 -11.23 -17.94
C ASP A 199 12.01 -11.34 -16.41
N GLU A 200 12.33 -12.51 -15.86
CA GLU A 200 12.22 -12.77 -14.42
C GLU A 200 13.14 -11.87 -13.58
N THR A 201 14.31 -11.50 -14.08
CA THR A 201 15.28 -10.65 -13.36
C THR A 201 14.70 -9.25 -13.17
N ARG A 202 14.15 -8.67 -14.24
CA ARG A 202 13.50 -7.35 -14.21
C ARG A 202 12.25 -7.37 -13.33
N MET A 203 11.47 -8.45 -13.37
CA MET A 203 10.31 -8.60 -12.50
C MET A 203 10.70 -8.66 -11.01
N ILE A 204 11.79 -9.37 -10.67
CA ILE A 204 12.35 -9.41 -9.31
C ILE A 204 12.87 -8.03 -8.89
N ALA A 205 13.46 -7.27 -9.82
CA ALA A 205 13.92 -5.89 -9.61
C ALA A 205 12.79 -4.85 -9.52
N ALA A 206 11.54 -5.28 -9.30
CA ALA A 206 10.36 -4.43 -9.18
C ALA A 206 10.02 -3.59 -10.44
N GLU A 207 10.51 -3.96 -11.63
CA GLU A 207 10.16 -3.25 -12.85
C GLU A 207 8.73 -3.52 -13.32
N GLU A 208 8.03 -2.49 -13.81
CA GLU A 208 6.72 -2.66 -14.42
C GLU A 208 6.77 -3.47 -15.72
N GLY A 209 5.75 -4.31 -15.93
CA GLY A 209 5.59 -5.04 -17.18
C GLY A 209 4.96 -6.40 -16.98
N CYS A 210 4.89 -7.16 -18.06
CA CYS A 210 4.31 -8.49 -18.08
C CYS A 210 5.36 -9.56 -18.37
N LEU A 211 5.19 -10.73 -17.78
CA LEU A 211 6.03 -11.90 -17.97
C LEU A 211 5.17 -13.03 -18.52
N CYS A 212 5.70 -13.76 -19.50
CA CYS A 212 5.15 -15.02 -19.96
C CYS A 212 6.33 -15.96 -20.16
N ASN A 213 6.64 -16.76 -19.14
CA ASN A 213 7.79 -17.66 -19.13
C ASN A 213 7.36 -19.12 -19.11
N PHE A 214 8.16 -19.98 -19.76
CA PHE A 214 7.99 -21.42 -19.76
C PHE A 214 9.28 -22.06 -19.24
N ASN A 215 9.15 -22.89 -18.20
CA ASN A 215 10.27 -23.62 -17.63
C ASN A 215 10.01 -25.12 -17.74
N LEU A 216 11.03 -25.87 -18.16
CA LEU A 216 11.02 -27.32 -18.20
C LEU A 216 11.98 -27.83 -17.12
N GLU A 217 11.51 -28.73 -16.26
CA GLU A 217 12.27 -29.33 -15.18
C GLU A 217 12.21 -30.87 -15.27
N TYR A 218 13.30 -31.56 -14.96
CA TYR A 218 13.32 -33.00 -14.78
C TYR A 218 13.04 -33.34 -13.31
N THR A 219 12.11 -34.27 -13.07
CA THR A 219 11.67 -34.65 -11.73
C THR A 219 12.03 -36.10 -11.44
N LYS A 220 12.78 -36.34 -10.36
CA LYS A 220 13.08 -37.69 -9.85
C LYS A 220 13.04 -37.69 -8.32
N ASN A 221 12.31 -38.63 -7.72
CA ASN A 221 12.15 -38.72 -6.25
C ASN A 221 11.73 -37.39 -5.59
N ASN A 222 10.81 -36.65 -6.21
CA ASN A 222 10.36 -35.31 -5.81
C ASN A 222 11.44 -34.19 -5.85
N LEU A 223 12.66 -34.49 -6.32
CA LEU A 223 13.65 -33.47 -6.62
C LEU A 223 13.44 -32.96 -8.04
N ARG A 224 13.50 -31.64 -8.20
CA ARG A 224 13.38 -30.93 -9.48
C ARG A 224 14.77 -30.46 -9.91
N ASP A 225 15.11 -30.69 -11.17
CA ASP A 225 16.37 -30.28 -11.79
C ASP A 225 16.08 -29.50 -13.08
N GLY A 226 16.49 -28.24 -13.12
CA GLY A 226 16.36 -27.39 -14.31
C GLY A 226 17.44 -27.64 -15.37
N ASN A 227 18.51 -28.38 -15.05
CA ASN A 227 19.57 -28.68 -16.00
C ASN A 227 19.25 -29.93 -16.82
N ILE A 228 18.45 -29.74 -17.88
CA ILE A 228 17.96 -30.83 -18.71
C ILE A 228 18.83 -31.02 -19.95
N ASN A 229 19.25 -32.27 -20.17
CA ASN A 229 19.78 -32.67 -21.46
C ASN A 229 18.64 -33.06 -22.42
N LEU A 230 18.30 -32.15 -23.35
CA LEU A 230 17.23 -32.31 -24.34
C LEU A 230 17.41 -33.56 -25.25
N THR A 231 18.63 -34.08 -25.39
CA THR A 231 18.89 -35.30 -26.18
C THR A 231 18.39 -36.58 -25.51
N ARG A 232 18.19 -36.54 -24.18
CA ARG A 232 17.73 -37.67 -23.38
C ARG A 232 16.20 -37.78 -23.29
N ILE A 233 15.48 -36.74 -23.74
CA ILE A 233 14.02 -36.75 -23.77
C ILE A 233 13.57 -37.62 -24.95
N SER A 234 12.70 -38.59 -24.69
CA SER A 234 12.16 -39.47 -25.73
C SER A 234 11.32 -38.67 -26.73
N ASN A 235 11.21 -39.15 -27.98
CA ASN A 235 10.42 -38.47 -29.01
C ASN A 235 8.93 -38.39 -28.65
N ALA A 236 8.40 -39.41 -27.95
CA ALA A 236 7.03 -39.41 -27.46
C ALA A 236 6.79 -38.27 -26.45
N VAL A 237 7.69 -38.12 -25.47
CA VAL A 237 7.61 -37.07 -24.46
C VAL A 237 7.77 -35.68 -25.10
N LYS A 238 8.73 -35.51 -26.03
CA LYS A 238 8.88 -34.25 -26.78
C LYS A 238 7.59 -33.87 -27.51
N HIS A 239 6.98 -34.83 -28.20
CA HIS A 239 5.74 -34.59 -28.93
C HIS A 239 4.59 -34.18 -28.01
N ASN A 240 4.42 -34.87 -26.87
CA ASN A 240 3.40 -34.54 -25.89
C ASN A 240 3.63 -33.15 -25.27
N LEU A 241 4.86 -32.83 -24.87
CA LEU A 241 5.22 -31.53 -24.30
C LEU A 241 4.95 -30.39 -25.28
N LEU A 242 5.33 -30.56 -26.56
CA LEU A 242 5.03 -29.59 -27.61
C LEU A 242 3.51 -29.39 -27.77
N LYS A 243 2.74 -30.49 -27.79
CA LYS A 243 1.27 -30.40 -27.83
C LYS A 243 0.70 -29.62 -26.64
N ARG A 244 1.26 -29.79 -25.43
CA ARG A 244 0.85 -28.99 -24.26
C ARG A 244 1.17 -27.50 -24.43
N MET A 245 2.31 -27.16 -25.04
CA MET A 245 2.62 -25.76 -25.36
C MET A 245 1.66 -25.20 -26.42
N ASP A 246 1.30 -26.01 -27.42
CA ASP A 246 0.32 -25.64 -28.44
C ASP A 246 -1.05 -25.35 -27.82
N ASP A 247 -1.49 -26.12 -26.82
CA ASP A 247 -2.73 -25.85 -26.08
C ASP A 247 -2.74 -24.42 -25.51
N ILE A 248 -1.61 -23.96 -24.92
CA ILE A 248 -1.49 -22.58 -24.41
C ILE A 248 -1.53 -21.56 -25.54
N ILE A 249 -0.83 -21.83 -26.65
CA ILE A 249 -0.82 -20.95 -27.83
C ILE A 249 -2.24 -20.78 -28.38
N GLU A 250 -3.01 -21.86 -28.51
CA GLU A 250 -4.39 -21.82 -28.99
C GLU A 250 -5.31 -21.02 -28.05
N VAL A 251 -5.17 -21.18 -26.74
CA VAL A 251 -5.91 -20.36 -25.76
C VAL A 251 -5.57 -18.88 -25.87
N LEU A 252 -4.32 -18.56 -26.18
CA LEU A 252 -3.86 -17.18 -26.42
C LEU A 252 -4.13 -16.67 -27.84
N LYS A 253 -4.86 -17.40 -28.70
CA LYS A 253 -5.30 -16.90 -30.01
C LYS A 253 -6.76 -16.43 -30.02
N ILE A 254 -7.56 -16.85 -29.03
CA ILE A 254 -9.02 -16.59 -28.91
C ILE A 254 -9.28 -15.22 -28.30
#